data_AF-A0A4V2T113-F1
#
_entry.id   AF-A0A4V2T113-F1
#
_cell.length_a   1.000
_cell.length_b   1.000
_cell.length_c   1.000
_cell.angle_alpha   90.00
_cell.angle_beta   90.00
_cell.angle_gamma   90.00
#
_symmetry.space_group_name_H-M   'P 1'
#
loop_
_entity.id
_entity.type
_entity.pdbx_description
1 polymer ?
#
loop_
_entity_poly.entity_id
_entity_poly.type
_entity_poly.pdbx_seq_one_letter_code
_entity_poly.pdbx_strand_id
1 'polypeptide(L)'
;MANPIVSAHVDHAGGKGMASKAPDSACIPLCDDCHKAQHSSGWMTFEKLLPLGDAVALSSVYWTEWPGRSAWERELAANPAPQRGRAA
;
A
#
# COMPACT_ATOMS: atom_id res chain seq x y z
N MET A 1 14.89 16.63 -12.69
CA MET A 1 13.56 15.98 -12.61
C MET A 1 13.42 15.43 -11.21
N ALA A 2 12.28 15.64 -10.54
CA ALA A 2 12.05 15.12 -9.20
C ALA A 2 11.62 13.64 -9.27
N ASN A 3 12.15 12.80 -8.38
CA ASN A 3 11.75 11.41 -8.21
C ASN A 3 11.23 11.22 -6.77
N PRO A 4 10.02 11.72 -6.46
CA PRO A 4 9.49 11.69 -5.10
C PRO A 4 9.18 10.27 -4.64
N ILE A 5 9.10 10.07 -3.33
CA ILE A 5 8.59 8.84 -2.74
C ILE A 5 7.06 8.90 -2.72
N VAL A 6 6.42 7.85 -3.22
CA VAL A 6 4.98 7.66 -3.29
C VAL A 6 4.57 6.40 -2.56
N SER A 7 3.33 6.38 -2.06
CA SER A 7 2.73 5.20 -1.44
C SER A 7 2.10 4.32 -2.52
N ALA A 8 2.73 3.18 -2.80
CA ALA A 8 2.27 2.21 -3.81
C ALA A 8 1.47 1.09 -3.13
N HIS A 9 0.21 0.93 -3.54
CA HIS A 9 -0.69 -0.07 -2.96
C HIS A 9 -0.47 -1.46 -3.56
N VAL A 10 -0.23 -2.43 -2.70
CA VAL A 10 0.00 -3.84 -3.01
C VAL A 10 -1.34 -4.53 -3.19
N ASP A 11 -1.87 -4.44 -4.41
CA ASP A 11 -3.24 -4.84 -4.76
C ASP A 11 -3.59 -6.31 -4.53
N HIS A 12 -2.59 -7.19 -4.45
CA HIS A 12 -2.73 -8.63 -4.21
C HIS A 12 -2.53 -9.02 -2.74
N ALA A 13 -2.28 -8.06 -1.84
CA ALA A 13 -2.21 -8.31 -0.39
C ALA A 13 -3.57 -8.69 0.24
N GLY A 14 -4.65 -8.73 -0.55
CA GLY A 14 -6.01 -9.00 -0.08
C GLY A 14 -6.68 -7.76 0.51
N GLY A 15 -7.86 -7.95 1.10
CA GLY A 15 -8.61 -6.86 1.75
C GLY A 15 -9.35 -5.90 0.81
N LYS A 16 -9.16 -6.02 -0.51
CA LYS A 16 -10.02 -5.35 -1.49
C LYS A 16 -11.20 -6.23 -1.89
N GLY A 17 -12.42 -5.69 -1.79
CA GLY A 17 -13.59 -6.21 -2.48
C GLY A 17 -13.56 -5.87 -3.97
N MET A 18 -14.52 -6.39 -4.73
CA MET A 18 -14.71 -6.00 -6.13
C MET A 18 -15.00 -4.49 -6.20
N ALA A 19 -14.14 -3.74 -6.88
CA ALA A 19 -14.16 -2.27 -6.98
C ALA A 19 -13.80 -1.46 -5.71
N SER A 20 -13.20 -2.08 -4.68
CA SER A 20 -12.64 -1.31 -3.55
C SER A 20 -11.14 -1.07 -3.72
N LYS A 21 -10.64 0.00 -3.11
CA LYS A 21 -9.20 0.25 -2.99
C LYS A 21 -8.57 -0.76 -2.03
N ALA A 22 -7.30 -1.09 -2.25
CA ALA A 22 -6.49 -1.79 -1.26
C ALA A 22 -6.38 -0.93 0.02
N PRO A 23 -6.24 -1.55 1.21
CA PRO A 23 -6.12 -0.82 2.46
C PRO A 23 -4.79 -0.05 2.54
N ASP A 24 -4.77 1.06 3.28
CA ASP A 24 -3.54 1.85 3.51
C ASP A 24 -2.43 1.02 4.19
N SER A 25 -2.80 -0.02 4.95
CA SER A 25 -1.83 -0.96 5.54
C SER A 25 -1.15 -1.88 4.54
N ALA A 26 -1.65 -1.95 3.31
CA ALA A 26 -1.08 -2.73 2.21
C ALA A 26 -0.35 -1.81 1.21
N CYS A 27 0.50 -0.90 1.69
CA CYS A 27 1.32 -0.05 0.85
C CYS A 27 2.82 -0.20 1.13
N ILE A 28 3.65 0.12 0.14
CA ILE A 28 5.10 0.26 0.28
C ILE A 28 5.57 1.59 -0.31
N PRO A 29 6.64 2.20 0.25
CA PRO A 29 7.22 3.41 -0.32
C PRO A 29 8.04 3.05 -1.56
N LEU A 30 7.68 3.63 -2.70
CA LEU A 30 8.46 3.53 -3.94
C LEU A 30 8.87 4.93 -4.38
N CYS A 31 10.02 5.07 -5.03
CA CYS A 31 10.24 6.28 -5.83
C CYS A 31 9.32 6.27 -7.05
N ASP A 32 8.99 7.44 -7.58
CA ASP A 32 8.08 7.61 -8.72
C ASP A 32 8.48 6.76 -9.94
N ASP A 33 9.79 6.62 -10.23
CA ASP A 33 10.26 5.76 -11.31
C ASP A 33 9.97 4.27 -11.04
N CYS A 34 10.17 3.80 -9.81
CA CYS A 34 9.81 2.44 -9.40
C CYS A 34 8.29 2.23 -9.41
N HIS A 35 7.50 3.23 -9.04
CA HIS A 35 6.05 3.17 -9.09
C HIS A 35 5.53 3.08 -10.53
N LYS A 36 6.12 3.84 -11.47
CA LYS A 36 5.84 3.71 -12.90
C LYS A 36 6.22 2.33 -13.45
N ALA A 37 7.38 1.82 -13.06
CA ALA A 37 7.81 0.47 -13.46
C ALA A 37 6.87 -0.62 -12.94
N GLN A 38 6.40 -0.48 -11.69
CA GLN A 38 5.38 -1.34 -11.10
C GLN A 38 4.08 -1.28 -11.91
N HIS A 39 3.57 -0.09 -12.21
CA HIS A 39 2.34 0.07 -13.00
C HIS A 39 2.47 -0.55 -14.40
N SER A 40 3.64 -0.44 -15.03
CA SER A 40 3.89 -1.00 -16.36
C SER A 40 4.00 -2.53 -16.37
N SER A 41 4.53 -3.13 -15.31
CA SER A 41 4.87 -4.57 -15.27
C SER A 41 3.88 -5.42 -14.48
N GLY A 42 3.08 -4.79 -13.61
CA GLY A 42 2.23 -5.43 -12.63
C GLY A 42 3.00 -5.96 -11.43
N TRP A 43 2.29 -6.14 -10.31
CA TRP A 43 2.88 -6.54 -9.03
C TRP A 43 3.63 -7.88 -9.07
N MET A 44 3.05 -8.92 -9.66
CA MET A 44 3.65 -10.27 -9.76
C MET A 44 5.03 -10.28 -10.42
N THR A 45 5.25 -9.34 -11.35
CA THR A 45 6.54 -9.20 -12.04
C THR A 45 7.47 -8.28 -11.26
N PHE A 46 6.95 -7.13 -10.81
CA PHE A 46 7.72 -6.11 -10.12
C PHE A 46 8.28 -6.59 -8.77
N GLU A 47 7.51 -7.35 -8.00
CA GLU A 47 7.91 -7.78 -6.65
C GLU A 47 9.19 -8.61 -6.63
N LYS A 48 9.50 -9.31 -7.73
CA LYS A 48 10.74 -10.09 -7.90
C LYS A 48 12.01 -9.22 -7.88
N LEU A 49 11.87 -7.92 -8.09
CA LEU A 49 12.97 -6.94 -8.02
C LEU A 49 13.15 -6.38 -6.60
N LEU A 50 12.21 -6.63 -5.68
CA LEU A 50 12.29 -6.17 -4.30
C LEU A 50 13.26 -7.04 -3.48
N PRO A 51 13.85 -6.51 -2.40
CA PRO A 51 14.84 -7.24 -1.57
C PRO A 51 14.39 -8.60 -1.05
N LEU A 52 13.08 -8.84 -0.93
CA LEU A 52 12.48 -10.10 -0.45
C LEU A 52 11.73 -10.87 -1.53
N GLY A 53 11.63 -10.35 -2.75
CA GLY A 53 10.80 -10.96 -3.80
C GLY A 53 9.29 -10.96 -3.51
N ASP A 54 8.85 -10.29 -2.44
CA ASP A 54 7.48 -10.32 -1.92
C ASP A 54 7.06 -8.93 -1.45
N ALA A 55 6.10 -8.33 -2.17
CA ALA A 55 5.58 -7.00 -1.85
C ALA A 55 4.63 -7.00 -0.65
N VAL A 56 3.94 -8.11 -0.37
CA VAL A 56 2.98 -8.25 0.74
C VAL A 56 3.73 -8.36 2.07
N ALA A 57 4.81 -9.13 2.10
CA ALA A 57 5.71 -9.18 3.24
C ALA A 57 6.29 -7.79 3.52
N LEU A 58 6.73 -7.08 2.48
CA LEU A 58 7.31 -5.76 2.61
C LEU A 58 6.29 -4.71 3.09
N SER A 59 5.04 -4.74 2.62
CA SER A 59 4.00 -3.83 3.11
C SER A 59 3.69 -4.06 4.58
N SER A 60 3.72 -5.32 5.04
CA SER A 60 3.49 -5.66 6.44
C SER A 60 4.58 -5.09 7.35
N VAL A 61 5.85 -5.22 6.93
CA VAL A 61 6.99 -4.62 7.64
C VAL A 61 6.88 -3.10 7.61
N TYR A 62 6.66 -2.50 6.45
CA TYR A 62 6.56 -1.06 6.32
C TYR A 62 5.46 -0.48 7.20
N TRP A 63 4.26 -1.06 7.15
CA TRP A 63 3.15 -0.62 8.00
C TRP A 63 3.50 -0.70 9.48
N THR A 64 4.13 -1.80 9.91
CA THR A 64 4.50 -2.02 11.31
C THR A 64 5.52 -1.01 11.79
N GLU A 65 6.53 -0.72 10.97
CA GLU A 65 7.66 0.16 11.31
C GLU A 65 7.38 1.65 11.03
N TRP A 66 6.30 1.98 10.31
CA TRP A 66 6.01 3.35 9.94
C TRP A 66 5.68 4.21 11.18
N PRO A 67 6.47 5.27 11.48
CA PRO A 67 6.27 6.06 12.70
C PRO A 67 4.92 6.78 12.75
N GLY A 68 4.31 7.04 11.59
CA GLY A 68 3.01 7.69 11.48
C GLY A 68 1.82 6.78 11.81
N ARG A 69 2.03 5.46 11.89
CA ARG A 69 0.97 4.47 12.10
C ARG A 69 0.11 4.77 13.31
N SER A 70 0.73 5.00 14.47
CA SER A 70 0.00 5.24 15.73
C SER A 70 -0.87 6.49 15.67
N ALA A 71 -0.42 7.55 14.99
CA ALA A 71 -1.20 8.77 14.82
C ALA A 71 -2.37 8.55 13.85
N TRP A 72 -2.11 7.86 12.74
CA TRP A 72 -3.12 7.48 11.76
C TRP A 72 -4.22 6.58 12.38
N GLU A 73 -3.86 5.57 13.16
CA GLU A 73 -4.81 4.66 13.82
C GLU A 73 -5.68 5.41 14.84
N ARG A 74 -5.10 6.38 15.57
CA ARG A 74 -5.85 7.25 16.48
C ARG A 74 -6.82 8.15 15.73
N GLU A 75 -6.39 8.74 14.62
CA GLU A 75 -7.25 9.59 13.78
C GLU A 75 -8.41 8.78 13.20
N LEU A 76 -8.13 7.58 12.67
CA LEU A 76 -9.16 6.68 12.16
C LEU A 76 -10.15 6.26 13.24
N ALA A 77 -9.69 5.98 14.46
CA ALA A 77 -10.55 5.62 15.58
C ALA A 77 -11.41 6.80 16.07
N ALA A 78 -10.85 8.02 16.08
CA ALA A 78 -11.54 9.24 16.48
C ALA A 78 -12.54 9.71 15.41
N ASN A 79 -12.23 9.46 14.14
CA ASN A 79 -13.01 9.89 13.00
C ASN A 79 -13.16 8.71 12.03
N PRO A 80 -13.98 7.70 12.39
CA PRO A 80 -14.26 6.60 11.50
C PRO A 80 -15.06 7.18 10.33
N ALA A 81 -14.38 7.59 9.26
CA ALA A 81 -15.04 7.95 8.02
C ALA A 81 -16.06 6.85 7.68
N PRO A 82 -17.23 7.19 7.09
CA PRO A 82 -18.15 6.15 6.66
C PRO A 82 -17.36 5.21 5.76
N GLN A 83 -17.26 3.93 6.15
CA GLN A 83 -16.59 2.90 5.38
C GLN A 83 -17.14 2.95 3.95
N ARG A 84 -16.43 3.62 3.03
CA ARG A 84 -16.80 3.66 1.61
C ARG A 84 -16.57 2.25 1.07
N GLY A 85 -17.59 1.40 1.21
CA GLY A 85 -17.58 0.04 0.69
C GLY A 85 -18.07 -1.06 1.62
N ARG A 86 -18.81 -0.77 2.70
CA ARG A 86 -19.61 -1.85 3.31
C ARG A 86 -20.83 -2.08 2.42
N ALA A 87 -20.77 -3.11 1.58
CA ALA A 87 -21.93 -3.63 0.86
C ALA A 87 -23.03 -3.97 1.88
N ALA A 88 -24.25 -3.54 1.53
CA ALA A 88 -25.48 -3.82 2.26
C ALA A 88 -25.84 -5.31 2.22
#